data_AF-A0A7C3XH40-F1
#
_entry.id   AF-A0A7C3XH40-F1
#
_cell.length_a   1.000
_cell.length_b   1.000
_cell.length_c   1.000
_cell.angle_alpha   90.00
_cell.angle_beta   90.00
_cell.angle_gamma   90.00
#
_symmetry.space_group_name_H-M   'P 1'
#
loop_
_entity.id
_entity.type
_entity.pdbx_description
1 polymer ?
#
loop_
_entity_poly.entity_id
_entity_poly.type
_entity_poly.pdbx_seq_one_letter_code
_entity_poly.pdbx_strand_id
1 'polypeptide(L)'
;MSARISLGISLVVIGAIFSLYSAYNVNELIFIQERLSKSDIPLYAGKVALPMMIGLLLIIDGLIVCGFSRRSSLLLHVPANLIWILISSKLYSAIQDPTESRLTFYRIFIFIVFAACLFIGGAVVNFIPKVKGKG
;
A
#
# COMPACT_ATOMS: atom_id res chain seq x y z
N MET A 1 -23.17 16.26 -2.71
CA MET A 1 -21.72 15.94 -2.65
C MET A 1 -21.27 15.55 -4.06
N SER A 2 -20.13 16.01 -4.56
CA SER A 2 -19.65 15.61 -5.90
C SER A 2 -19.40 14.09 -5.95
N ALA A 3 -19.82 13.40 -7.01
CA ALA A 3 -19.63 11.95 -7.18
C ALA A 3 -18.16 11.51 -6.99
N ARG A 4 -17.23 12.37 -7.38
CA ARG A 4 -15.78 12.20 -7.16
C ARG A 4 -15.41 12.12 -5.68
N ILE A 5 -15.95 13.03 -4.87
CA ILE A 5 -15.67 13.08 -3.43
C ILE A 5 -16.28 11.86 -2.73
N SER A 6 -17.50 11.47 -3.12
CA SER A 6 -18.14 10.25 -2.61
C SER A 6 -17.28 9.01 -2.89
N LEU A 7 -16.77 8.86 -4.13
CA LEU A 7 -15.90 7.75 -4.50
C LEU A 7 -14.58 7.76 -3.71
N GLY A 8 -13.95 8.92 -3.54
CA GLY A 8 -12.72 9.05 -2.76
C GLY A 8 -12.92 8.67 -1.28
N ILE A 9 -14.01 9.11 -0.66
CA ILE A 9 -14.36 8.73 0.71
C ILE A 9 -14.59 7.21 0.82
N SER A 10 -15.34 6.62 -0.11
CA SER A 10 -15.57 5.17 -0.14
C SER A 10 -14.26 4.38 -0.21
N LEU A 11 -13.30 4.81 -1.05
CA LEU A 11 -11.98 4.18 -1.12
C LEU A 11 -11.23 4.26 0.20
N VAL A 12 -11.22 5.43 0.86
CA VAL A 12 -10.59 5.60 2.18
C VAL A 12 -11.23 4.69 3.22
N VAL A 13 -12.57 4.63 3.27
CA VAL A 13 -13.31 3.81 4.24
C VAL A 13 -13.01 2.33 4.03
N ILE A 14 -13.07 1.84 2.77
CA ILE A 14 -12.74 0.45 2.46
C ILE A 14 -11.29 0.16 2.84
N GLY A 15 -10.35 1.04 2.48
CA GLY A 15 -8.94 0.87 2.83
C GLY A 15 -8.68 0.84 4.34
N ALA A 16 -9.41 1.66 5.11
CA ALA A 16 -9.37 1.64 6.57
C ALA A 16 -9.90 0.31 7.14
N ILE A 17 -10.99 -0.24 6.59
CA ILE A 17 -11.52 -1.55 6.98
C ILE A 17 -10.48 -2.65 6.75
N PHE A 18 -9.80 -2.66 5.60
CA PHE A 18 -8.73 -3.61 5.30
C PHE A 18 -7.54 -3.48 6.27
N SER A 19 -7.18 -2.25 6.62
CA SER A 19 -6.09 -1.96 7.57
C SER A 19 -6.45 -2.42 8.98
N LEU A 20 -7.70 -2.18 9.43
CA LEU A 20 -8.21 -2.66 10.71
C LEU A 20 -8.30 -4.18 10.75
N TYR A 21 -8.77 -4.82 9.68
CA TYR A 21 -8.79 -6.27 9.56
C TYR A 21 -7.38 -6.86 9.68
N SER A 22 -6.40 -6.26 9.02
CA SER A 22 -4.99 -6.66 9.14
C SER A 22 -4.49 -6.53 10.58
N ALA A 23 -4.70 -5.37 11.22
CA ALA A 23 -4.29 -5.12 12.60
C ALA A 23 -4.95 -6.09 13.59
N TYR A 24 -6.23 -6.41 13.40
CA TYR A 24 -6.93 -7.43 14.17
C TYR A 24 -6.24 -8.79 14.03
N ASN A 25 -5.94 -9.23 12.80
CA ASN A 25 -5.30 -10.52 12.55
C ASN A 25 -3.85 -10.59 13.04
N VAL A 26 -3.12 -9.46 13.08
CA VAL A 26 -1.81 -9.41 13.76
C VAL A 26 -1.96 -9.81 15.21
N ASN A 27 -2.90 -9.16 15.91
CA ASN A 27 -3.08 -9.41 17.33
C ASN A 27 -3.56 -10.83 17.60
N GLU A 28 -4.53 -11.30 16.82
CA GLU A 28 -5.09 -12.65 16.92
C GLU A 28 -4.00 -13.73 16.68
N LEU A 29 -3.22 -13.60 15.61
CA LEU A 29 -2.23 -14.61 15.23
C LEU A 29 -1.02 -14.62 16.15
N ILE A 30 -0.53 -13.45 16.58
CA ILE A 30 0.69 -13.34 17.40
C ILE A 30 0.39 -13.58 18.88
N PHE A 31 -0.63 -12.94 19.46
CA PHE A 31 -0.82 -12.91 20.91
C PHE A 31 -1.85 -13.90 21.43
N ILE A 32 -2.83 -14.29 20.61
CA ILE A 32 -3.88 -15.22 21.04
C ILE A 32 -3.55 -16.64 20.59
N GLN A 33 -3.19 -16.80 19.31
CA GLN A 33 -2.94 -18.11 18.71
C GLN A 33 -1.45 -18.52 18.71
N GLU A 34 -0.55 -17.62 19.08
CA GLU A 34 0.90 -17.84 19.18
C GLU A 34 1.54 -18.46 17.91
N ARG A 35 1.01 -18.11 16.73
CA ARG A 35 1.43 -18.64 15.42
C ARG A 35 2.65 -17.92 14.87
N LEU A 36 3.80 -18.20 15.50
CA LEU A 36 5.09 -17.56 15.22
C LEU A 36 6.06 -18.46 14.42
N SER A 37 5.60 -19.63 13.98
CA SER A 37 6.46 -20.58 13.28
C SER A 37 6.62 -20.22 11.80
N LYS A 38 7.68 -20.75 11.14
CA LYS A 38 7.87 -20.55 9.70
C LYS A 38 6.71 -21.10 8.86
N SER A 39 6.03 -22.14 9.34
CA SER A 39 4.82 -22.69 8.71
C SER A 39 3.63 -21.74 8.71
N ASP A 40 3.63 -20.72 9.59
CA ASP A 40 2.54 -19.75 9.69
C ASP A 40 2.72 -18.55 8.75
N ILE A 41 3.88 -18.43 8.09
CA ILE A 41 4.19 -17.30 7.19
C ILE A 41 3.15 -17.15 6.06
N PRO A 42 2.69 -18.22 5.37
CA PRO A 42 1.64 -18.09 4.35
C PRO A 42 0.32 -17.55 4.92
N LEU A 43 -0.05 -17.96 6.13
CA LEU A 43 -1.24 -17.48 6.82
C LEU A 43 -1.11 -15.99 7.16
N TYR A 44 0.04 -15.57 7.69
CA TYR A 44 0.32 -14.17 7.97
C TYR A 44 0.32 -13.31 6.70
N ALA A 45 0.87 -13.81 5.60
CA ALA A 45 0.84 -13.10 4.33
C ALA A 45 -0.58 -12.87 3.80
N GLY A 46 -1.43 -13.89 3.87
CA GLY A 46 -2.81 -13.81 3.40
C GLY A 46 -3.72 -12.98 4.30
N LYS A 47 -3.58 -13.08 5.62
CA LYS A 47 -4.49 -12.42 6.58
C LYS A 47 -4.03 -11.08 7.10
N VAL A 48 -2.72 -10.79 7.03
CA VAL A 48 -2.15 -9.55 7.55
C VAL A 48 -1.52 -8.74 6.43
N ALA A 49 -0.48 -9.26 5.78
CA ALA A 49 0.36 -8.46 4.90
C ALA A 49 -0.41 -7.96 3.67
N LEU A 50 -1.07 -8.86 2.95
CA LEU A 50 -1.81 -8.51 1.73
C LEU A 50 -2.99 -7.55 2.03
N PRO A 51 -3.85 -7.80 3.04
CA PRO A 51 -4.89 -6.85 3.41
C PRO A 51 -4.34 -5.46 3.78
N MET A 52 -3.21 -5.40 4.51
CA MET A 52 -2.58 -4.10 4.85
C MET A 52 -2.10 -3.37 3.59
N MET A 53 -1.42 -4.06 2.69
CA MET A 53 -0.90 -3.46 1.45
C MET A 53 -2.01 -2.92 0.55
N ILE A 54 -3.14 -3.65 0.45
CA ILE A 54 -4.33 -3.20 -0.29
C ILE A 54 -4.99 -2.03 0.44
N GLY A 55 -5.13 -2.11 1.77
CA GLY A 55 -5.74 -1.07 2.59
C GLY A 55 -5.03 0.27 2.44
N LEU A 56 -3.70 0.28 2.55
CA LEU A 56 -2.87 1.47 2.36
C LEU A 56 -3.02 2.06 0.96
N LEU A 57 -3.03 1.22 -0.08
CA LEU A 57 -3.21 1.66 -1.46
C LEU A 57 -4.55 2.38 -1.64
N LEU A 58 -5.65 1.79 -1.16
CA LEU A 58 -6.99 2.37 -1.25
C LEU A 58 -7.12 3.69 -0.48
N ILE A 59 -6.46 3.81 0.68
CA ILE A 59 -6.43 5.07 1.43
C ILE A 59 -5.72 6.16 0.64
N ILE A 60 -4.53 5.86 0.11
CA ILE A 60 -3.75 6.82 -0.69
C ILE A 60 -4.56 7.26 -1.91
N ASP A 61 -5.14 6.31 -2.65
CA ASP A 61 -5.95 6.59 -3.83
C ASP A 61 -7.20 7.39 -3.51
N GLY A 62 -7.89 7.05 -2.41
CA GLY A 62 -9.07 7.79 -1.96
C GLY A 62 -8.75 9.24 -1.60
N LEU A 63 -7.62 9.49 -0.93
CA LEU A 63 -7.15 10.85 -0.61
C LEU A 63 -6.82 11.65 -1.88
N ILE A 64 -6.18 11.01 -2.86
CA ILE A 64 -5.89 11.61 -4.17
C ILE A 64 -7.19 11.98 -4.88
N VAL A 65 -8.15 11.04 -4.95
CA VAL A 65 -9.45 11.23 -5.60
C VAL A 65 -10.23 12.36 -4.96
N CYS A 66 -10.23 12.47 -3.63
CA CYS A 66 -10.85 13.59 -2.90
C CYS A 66 -10.27 14.97 -3.25
N GLY A 67 -9.19 15.04 -4.04
CA GLY A 67 -8.62 16.29 -4.52
C GLY A 67 -7.63 16.93 -3.54
N PHE A 68 -7.17 16.18 -2.54
CA PHE A 68 -6.06 16.60 -1.68
C PHE A 68 -4.71 16.59 -2.41
N SER A 69 -4.64 16.16 -3.68
CA SER A 69 -3.40 16.00 -4.43
C SER A 69 -3.30 16.80 -5.75
N ARG A 70 -2.07 17.23 -6.09
CA ARG A 70 -1.71 17.94 -7.34
C ARG A 70 -1.59 17.01 -8.55
N ARG A 71 -1.82 17.55 -9.75
CA ARG A 71 -1.57 16.84 -11.03
C ARG A 71 -0.16 16.28 -11.19
N SER A 72 0.86 16.94 -10.65
CA SER A 72 2.24 16.42 -10.65
C SER A 72 2.44 15.23 -9.70
N SER A 73 1.68 15.18 -8.60
CA SER A 73 1.63 14.02 -7.69
C SER A 73 1.03 12.81 -8.40
N LEU A 74 0.00 13.02 -9.24
CA LEU A 74 -0.67 11.96 -9.99
C LEU A 74 0.29 11.23 -10.97
N LEU A 75 1.23 11.96 -11.60
CA LEU A 75 2.22 11.36 -12.51
C LEU A 75 3.19 10.40 -11.81
N LEU A 76 3.47 10.63 -10.53
CA LEU A 76 4.29 9.73 -9.71
C LEU A 76 3.45 8.62 -9.06
N HIS A 77 2.17 8.89 -8.78
CA HIS A 77 1.27 7.91 -8.17
C HIS A 77 0.87 6.77 -9.09
N VAL A 78 0.58 7.03 -10.37
CA VAL A 78 0.20 5.97 -11.32
C VAL A 78 1.27 4.87 -11.44
N PRO A 79 2.55 5.19 -11.72
CA PRO A 79 3.60 4.16 -11.74
C PRO A 79 3.83 3.55 -10.36
N ALA A 80 3.74 4.33 -9.26
CA ALA A 80 3.86 3.79 -7.91
C ALA A 80 2.79 2.73 -7.62
N ASN A 81 1.53 2.96 -8.00
CA ASN A 81 0.43 2.01 -7.82
C ASN A 81 0.64 0.74 -8.63
N LEU A 82 1.01 0.86 -9.91
CA LEU A 82 1.27 -0.30 -10.76
C LEU A 82 2.38 -1.16 -10.16
N ILE A 83 3.48 -0.52 -9.76
CA ILE A 83 4.61 -1.18 -9.12
C ILE A 83 4.15 -1.82 -7.81
N TRP A 84 3.40 -1.11 -6.97
CA TRP A 84 2.89 -1.62 -5.69
C TRP A 84 2.02 -2.87 -5.86
N ILE A 85 1.07 -2.85 -6.81
CA ILE A 85 0.20 -3.99 -7.09
C ILE A 85 1.02 -5.18 -7.60
N LEU A 86 1.90 -4.96 -8.58
CA LEU A 86 2.76 -6.00 -9.14
C LEU A 86 3.64 -6.65 -8.07
N ILE A 87 4.22 -5.84 -7.19
CA ILE A 87 5.06 -6.36 -6.10
C ILE A 87 4.23 -7.07 -5.05
N SER A 88 3.08 -6.53 -4.66
CA SER A 88 2.20 -7.17 -3.67
C SER A 88 1.80 -8.56 -4.14
N SER A 89 1.48 -8.70 -5.43
CA SER A 89 1.20 -9.99 -6.06
C SER A 89 2.43 -10.91 -6.03
N LYS A 90 3.61 -10.44 -6.44
CA LYS A 90 4.84 -11.25 -6.42
C LYS A 90 5.25 -11.65 -5.01
N LEU A 91 5.10 -10.77 -4.03
CA LEU A 91 5.38 -11.04 -2.63
C LEU A 91 4.42 -12.09 -2.08
N TYR A 92 3.13 -11.97 -2.39
CA TYR A 92 2.15 -12.98 -2.00
C TYR A 92 2.50 -14.36 -2.56
N SER A 93 2.78 -14.45 -3.87
CA SER A 93 3.19 -15.71 -4.50
C SER A 93 4.49 -16.25 -3.90
N ALA A 94 5.49 -15.39 -3.68
CA ALA A 94 6.79 -15.82 -3.14
C ALA A 94 6.71 -16.29 -1.69
N ILE A 95 5.75 -15.78 -0.90
CA ILE A 95 5.55 -16.24 0.47
C ILE A 95 4.79 -17.58 0.51
N GLN A 96 3.95 -17.86 -0.49
CA GLN A 96 3.24 -19.13 -0.57
C GLN A 96 4.12 -20.30 -1.03
N ASP A 97 5.23 -20.01 -1.72
CA ASP A 97 6.15 -21.03 -2.21
C ASP A 97 7.44 -21.09 -1.35
N PRO A 98 7.65 -22.16 -0.57
CA PRO A 98 8.83 -22.29 0.29
C PRO A 98 10.15 -22.46 -0.47
N THR A 99 10.11 -22.60 -1.81
CA THR A 99 11.31 -22.83 -2.64
C THR A 99 11.97 -21.55 -3.16
N GLU A 100 11.37 -20.37 -2.93
CA GLU A 100 11.86 -19.11 -3.50
C GLU A 100 13.21 -18.66 -2.92
N SER A 101 14.14 -18.32 -3.82
CA SER A 101 15.50 -17.95 -3.46
C SER A 101 15.55 -16.59 -2.74
N ARG A 102 16.54 -16.38 -1.85
CA ARG A 102 16.79 -15.06 -1.21
C ARG A 102 16.87 -13.91 -2.21
N LEU A 103 17.35 -14.17 -3.42
CA LEU A 103 17.45 -13.18 -4.50
C LEU A 103 16.07 -12.66 -4.93
N THR A 104 15.03 -13.49 -4.93
CA THR A 104 13.65 -13.10 -5.24
C THR A 104 13.14 -12.10 -4.21
N PHE A 105 13.33 -12.39 -2.91
CA PHE A 105 12.96 -11.48 -1.83
C PHE A 105 13.73 -10.16 -1.87
N TYR A 106 15.03 -10.17 -2.21
CA TYR A 106 15.80 -8.92 -2.39
C TYR A 106 15.25 -8.07 -3.53
N ARG A 107 14.89 -8.67 -4.66
CA ARG A 107 14.28 -7.94 -5.78
C ARG A 107 12.95 -7.33 -5.37
N ILE A 108 12.09 -8.12 -4.72
CA ILE A 108 10.80 -7.66 -4.19
C ILE A 108 11.01 -6.47 -3.24
N PHE A 109 11.94 -6.57 -2.30
CA PHE A 109 12.25 -5.50 -1.35
C PHE A 109 12.70 -4.21 -2.05
N ILE A 110 13.62 -4.29 -3.02
CA ILE A 110 14.08 -3.14 -3.80
C ILE A 110 12.89 -2.46 -4.50
N PHE A 111 12.01 -3.25 -5.09
CA PHE A 111 10.82 -2.72 -5.75
C PHE A 111 9.84 -2.07 -4.75
N ILE A 112 9.67 -2.59 -3.53
CA ILE A 112 8.87 -1.94 -2.47
C ILE A 112 9.47 -0.59 -2.11
N VAL A 113 10.78 -0.54 -1.87
CA VAL A 113 11.49 0.70 -1.55
C VAL A 113 11.31 1.71 -2.68
N PHE A 114 11.44 1.27 -3.93
CA PHE A 114 11.24 2.14 -5.08
C PHE A 114 9.81 2.69 -5.17
N ALA A 115 8.79 1.85 -4.96
CA ALA A 115 7.40 2.28 -4.91
C ALA A 115 7.16 3.30 -3.79
N ALA A 116 7.71 3.04 -2.60
CA ALA A 116 7.64 3.95 -1.46
C ALA A 116 8.31 5.30 -1.77
N CYS A 117 9.48 5.30 -2.41
CA CYS A 117 10.14 6.53 -2.86
C CYS A 117 9.27 7.34 -3.83
N LEU A 118 8.57 6.68 -4.77
CA LEU A 118 7.65 7.35 -5.68
C LEU A 118 6.43 7.94 -4.96
N PHE A 119 5.84 7.20 -4.00
CA PHE A 119 4.75 7.71 -3.17
C PHE A 119 5.19 8.92 -2.33
N ILE A 120 6.34 8.84 -1.66
CA ILE A 120 6.90 9.93 -0.86
C ILE A 120 7.22 11.12 -1.76
N GLY A 121 7.87 10.90 -2.91
CA GLY A 121 8.17 11.95 -3.88
C GLY A 121 6.91 12.66 -4.39
N GLY A 122 5.86 11.89 -4.73
CA GLY A 122 4.55 12.43 -5.08
C GLY A 122 3.96 13.29 -3.96
N ALA A 123 3.95 12.77 -2.74
CA ALA A 123 3.47 13.48 -1.57
C ALA A 123 4.26 14.78 -1.30
N VAL A 124 5.59 14.75 -1.35
CA VAL A 124 6.44 15.94 -1.16
C VAL A 124 6.13 17.02 -2.20
N VAL A 125 6.03 16.66 -3.48
CA VAL A 125 5.63 17.60 -4.55
C VAL A 125 4.24 18.19 -4.30
N ASN A 126 3.36 17.44 -3.63
CA ASN A 126 2.05 17.91 -3.25
C ASN A 126 2.08 18.97 -2.12
N PHE A 127 2.98 18.81 -1.15
CA PHE A 127 3.09 19.71 0.02
C PHE A 127 3.94 20.97 -0.22
N ILE A 128 4.88 20.99 -1.17
CA ILE A 128 5.71 22.19 -1.44
C ILE A 128 4.83 23.36 -1.93
N PRO A 129 4.61 24.47 -1.21
CA PRO A 129 3.73 25.54 -1.65
C PRO A 129 4.17 26.12 -3.00
N LYS A 130 3.22 26.43 -3.90
CA LYS A 130 3.55 27.15 -5.14
C LYS A 130 4.14 28.50 -4.76
N VAL A 131 5.37 28.77 -5.17
CA VAL A 131 5.86 30.14 -5.27
C VAL A 131 4.92 30.83 -6.27
N LYS A 132 4.04 31.71 -5.79
CA LYS A 132 3.29 32.61 -6.67
C LYS A 132 4.31 33.52 -7.32
N GLY A 133 4.77 33.16 -8.52
CA GLY A 133 5.36 34.13 -9.43
C GLY A 133 4.29 35.19 -9.70
N LYS A 134 4.48 36.39 -9.16
CA LYS A 134 3.82 37.58 -9.68
C LYS A 134 4.40 37.78 -11.09
N GLY A 135 3.58 37.53 -12.10
CA GLY A 135 3.81 37.91 -13.49
C GLY A 135 2.52 38.52 -13.99
#